data_AF-A0A5B7XZS7-F1
#
_entry.id   AF-A0A5B7XZS7-F1
#
_cell.length_a   1.000
_cell.length_b   1.000
_cell.length_c   1.000
_cell.angle_alpha   90.00
_cell.angle_beta   90.00
_cell.angle_gamma   90.00
#
_symmetry.space_group_name_H-M   'P 1'
#
loop_
_entity.id
_entity.type
_entity.pdbx_description
1 polymer ?
#
loop_
_entity_poly.entity_id
_entity_poly.type
_entity_poly.pdbx_seq_one_letter_code
_entity_poly.pdbx_strand_id
1 'polypeptide(L)'
;MAIELKFEKKDLRNSGLLKTHARFVFSPLNELFCSLHVLKNSDHRGMLISWKLEAISQLDTLLINDMNYFSPLYEFGVPNFLIPGLNQNVTTLSEEIDCLKQRFTDRSTESFVRAFVVNRNSKQQAFLPSNQRKWEWDQFDQSHDNLLNDLLNDPKEVIERFFHFIERYNDLIFNAIWEKAHIADILKHEVDRQSKILKTLGFSEVIHELDNDKIFWNGKLQV
;
A
#
# COMPACT_ATOMS: atom_id res chain seq x y z
N MET A 1 1.36 -20.41 0.71
CA MET A 1 0.65 -19.48 1.61
C MET A 1 -0.82 -19.65 1.32
N ALA A 2 -1.68 -19.91 2.31
CA ALA A 2 -3.11 -20.13 2.05
C ALA A 2 -3.90 -18.98 2.70
N ILE A 3 -4.66 -18.24 1.89
CA ILE A 3 -5.61 -17.23 2.38
C ILE A 3 -6.96 -17.93 2.51
N GLU A 4 -7.45 -18.12 3.74
CA GLU A 4 -8.78 -18.68 3.98
C GLU A 4 -9.82 -17.56 3.96
N LEU A 5 -10.48 -17.37 2.82
CA LEU A 5 -11.60 -16.45 2.69
C LEU A 5 -12.89 -17.12 3.16
N LYS A 6 -13.38 -16.74 4.36
CA LYS A 6 -14.65 -17.24 4.90
C LYS A 6 -15.82 -16.45 4.33
N PHE A 7 -16.49 -17.03 3.33
CA PHE A 7 -17.78 -16.54 2.85
C PHE A 7 -18.91 -17.07 3.72
N GLU A 8 -19.89 -16.23 4.07
CA GLU A 8 -21.08 -16.72 4.75
C GLU A 8 -21.95 -17.53 3.77
N LYS A 9 -22.78 -18.46 4.29
CA LYS A 9 -23.71 -19.26 3.45
C LYS A 9 -24.63 -18.40 2.56
N LYS A 10 -24.90 -17.15 2.95
CA LYS A 10 -25.69 -16.19 2.17
C LYS A 10 -24.93 -15.65 0.95
N ASP A 11 -23.61 -15.50 1.05
CA ASP A 11 -22.75 -15.00 -0.03
C ASP A 11 -22.53 -16.09 -1.10
N LEU A 12 -22.43 -17.36 -0.67
CA LEU A 12 -22.30 -18.53 -1.55
C LEU A 12 -23.56 -18.83 -2.37
N ARG A 13 -24.76 -18.56 -1.82
CA ARG A 13 -26.03 -18.70 -2.55
C ARG A 13 -26.19 -17.70 -3.70
N ASN A 14 -25.35 -16.67 -3.70
CA ASN A 14 -25.39 -15.53 -4.57
C ASN A 14 -24.10 -15.44 -5.41
N SER A 15 -23.53 -16.58 -5.83
CA SER A 15 -22.32 -16.64 -6.66
C SER A 15 -22.43 -15.81 -7.95
N GLY A 16 -23.63 -15.70 -8.53
CA GLY A 16 -23.93 -14.78 -9.63
C GLY A 16 -23.82 -13.30 -9.25
N LEU A 17 -24.25 -12.92 -8.04
CA LEU A 17 -24.10 -11.55 -7.54
C LEU A 17 -22.64 -11.24 -7.18
N LEU A 18 -21.87 -12.18 -6.65
CA LEU A 18 -20.44 -11.98 -6.43
C LEU A 18 -19.71 -11.71 -7.75
N LYS A 19 -20.06 -12.41 -8.83
CA LYS A 19 -19.51 -12.14 -10.18
C LYS A 19 -19.90 -10.75 -10.73
N THR A 20 -21.05 -10.20 -10.33
CA THR A 20 -21.50 -8.87 -10.78
C THR A 20 -21.08 -7.73 -9.85
N HIS A 21 -20.71 -8.01 -8.60
CA HIS A 21 -20.39 -6.98 -7.58
C HIS A 21 -18.91 -6.95 -7.19
N ALA A 22 -18.11 -7.96 -7.55
CA ALA A 22 -16.67 -7.85 -7.42
C ALA A 22 -16.06 -7.13 -8.63
N ARG A 23 -15.16 -6.20 -8.31
CA ARG A 23 -14.34 -5.47 -9.29
C ARG A 23 -12.89 -5.53 -8.85
N PHE A 24 -12.00 -5.59 -9.83
CA PHE A 24 -10.60 -5.29 -9.60
C PHE A 24 -10.40 -3.80 -9.79
N VAL A 25 -9.59 -3.23 -8.92
CA VAL A 25 -9.17 -1.83 -8.98
C VAL A 25 -7.71 -1.78 -8.57
N PHE A 26 -6.98 -0.80 -9.10
CA PHE A 26 -5.65 -0.46 -8.62
C PHE A 26 -5.71 0.93 -7.98
N SER A 27 -4.76 1.22 -7.10
CA SER A 27 -4.66 2.51 -6.41
C SER A 27 -3.26 3.08 -6.62
N PRO A 28 -3.10 4.16 -7.41
CA PRO A 28 -1.82 4.86 -7.55
C PRO A 28 -1.22 5.28 -6.21
N LEU A 29 -2.04 5.68 -5.24
CA LEU A 29 -1.59 6.07 -3.91
C LEU A 29 -1.06 4.87 -3.12
N ASN A 30 -1.70 3.70 -3.24
CA ASN A 30 -1.16 2.47 -2.66
C ASN A 30 0.20 2.11 -3.27
N GLU A 31 0.35 2.23 -4.59
CA GLU A 31 1.64 2.00 -5.26
C GLU A 31 2.71 3.00 -4.83
N LEU A 32 2.34 4.26 -4.58
CA LEU A 32 3.23 5.28 -4.02
C LEU A 32 3.76 4.82 -2.65
N PHE A 33 2.90 4.39 -1.73
CA PHE A 33 3.34 3.88 -0.43
C PHE A 33 4.14 2.57 -0.54
N CYS A 34 3.81 1.68 -1.49
CA CYS A 34 4.61 0.50 -1.78
C CYS A 34 6.03 0.88 -2.23
N SER A 35 6.18 1.91 -3.06
CA SER A 35 7.49 2.40 -3.48
C SER A 35 8.30 2.98 -2.31
N LEU A 36 7.66 3.74 -1.40
CA LEU A 36 8.28 4.22 -0.16
C LEU A 36 8.75 3.06 0.74
N HIS A 37 7.93 2.02 0.85
CA HIS A 37 8.31 0.80 1.56
C HIS A 37 9.56 0.15 0.96
N VAL A 38 9.67 0.05 -0.38
CA VAL A 38 10.87 -0.51 -1.03
C VAL A 38 12.10 0.36 -0.77
N LEU A 39 11.97 1.69 -0.81
CA LEU A 39 13.07 2.60 -0.49
C LEU A 39 13.59 2.39 0.93
N LYS A 40 12.69 2.16 1.89
CA LYS A 40 13.04 1.93 3.29
C LYS A 40 13.63 0.53 3.55
N ASN A 41 13.01 -0.53 3.03
CA ASN A 41 13.24 -1.93 3.43
C ASN A 41 13.89 -2.79 2.32
N SER A 42 15.12 -2.45 1.91
CA SER A 42 15.70 -3.03 0.68
C SER A 42 16.64 -4.20 0.86
N ASP A 43 16.76 -4.77 2.05
CA ASP A 43 17.78 -5.81 2.30
C ASP A 43 17.53 -7.12 1.51
N HIS A 44 16.41 -7.22 0.78
CA HIS A 44 15.94 -8.49 0.20
C HIS A 44 15.58 -8.45 -1.29
N ARG A 45 15.74 -7.33 -2.01
CA ARG A 45 15.31 -7.24 -3.43
C ARG A 45 16.40 -6.67 -4.34
N GLY A 46 17.37 -7.51 -4.70
CA GLY A 46 18.45 -7.18 -5.64
C GLY A 46 17.95 -6.64 -7.00
N MET A 47 16.72 -6.99 -7.42
CA MET A 47 16.11 -6.47 -8.65
C MET A 47 15.79 -4.98 -8.62
N LEU A 48 15.62 -4.37 -7.44
CA LEU A 48 15.22 -2.96 -7.29
C LEU A 48 16.36 -2.07 -6.76
N ILE A 49 17.58 -2.62 -6.59
CA ILE A 49 18.68 -1.90 -5.97
C ILE A 49 19.13 -0.70 -6.81
N SER A 50 19.22 -0.85 -8.14
CA SER A 50 19.62 0.23 -9.05
C SER A 50 18.63 1.38 -8.99
N TRP A 51 17.34 1.07 -9.01
CA TRP A 51 16.27 2.05 -8.85
C TRP A 51 16.34 2.75 -7.49
N LYS A 52 16.53 2.01 -6.40
CA LYS A 52 16.65 2.58 -5.05
C LYS A 52 17.82 3.56 -4.96
N LEU A 53 18.99 3.19 -5.48
CA LEU A 53 20.17 4.06 -5.44
C LEU A 53 19.94 5.36 -6.23
N GLU A 54 19.33 5.26 -7.42
CA GLU A 54 18.94 6.41 -8.23
C GLU A 54 17.91 7.30 -7.51
N ALA A 55 16.88 6.71 -6.91
CA ALA A 55 15.86 7.43 -6.18
C ALA A 55 16.43 8.14 -4.94
N ILE A 56 17.26 7.45 -4.13
CA ILE A 56 17.91 8.04 -2.96
C ILE A 56 18.81 9.21 -3.35
N SER A 57 19.52 9.13 -4.47
CA SER A 57 20.40 10.20 -4.93
C SER A 57 19.68 11.52 -5.25
N GLN A 58 18.36 11.46 -5.45
CA GLN A 58 17.51 12.61 -5.74
C GLN A 58 16.82 13.18 -4.49
N LEU A 59 16.86 12.48 -3.35
CA LEU A 59 16.22 12.92 -2.11
C LEU A 59 17.09 13.95 -1.39
N ASP A 60 16.51 15.09 -1.03
CA ASP A 60 17.14 16.01 -0.09
C ASP A 60 16.96 15.56 1.37
N THR A 61 17.72 16.18 2.27
CA THR A 61 17.71 15.85 3.70
C THR A 61 16.32 16.01 4.32
N LEU A 62 15.53 16.99 3.88
CA LEU A 62 14.19 17.23 4.43
C LEU A 62 13.25 16.09 4.05
N LEU A 63 13.27 15.66 2.79
CA LEU A 63 12.45 14.56 2.29
C LEU A 63 12.87 13.22 2.90
N ILE A 64 14.18 13.00 3.14
CA ILE A 64 14.68 11.83 3.89
C ILE A 64 14.14 11.84 5.32
N ASN A 65 14.15 12.99 5.99
CA ASN A 65 13.62 13.12 7.35
C ASN A 65 12.11 12.87 7.39
N ASP A 66 11.35 13.41 6.45
CA ASP A 66 9.90 13.17 6.34
C ASP A 66 9.60 11.71 6.02
N MET A 67 10.36 11.09 5.13
CA MET A 67 10.27 9.66 4.84
C MET A 67 10.45 8.85 6.13
N ASN A 68 11.52 9.10 6.89
CA ASN A 68 11.75 8.42 8.17
C ASN A 68 10.65 8.70 9.21
N TYR A 69 10.19 9.94 9.30
CA TYR A 69 9.15 10.38 10.22
C TYR A 69 7.81 9.68 9.95
N PHE A 70 7.41 9.55 8.68
CA PHE A 70 6.15 8.91 8.28
C PHE A 70 6.25 7.40 8.02
N SER A 71 7.39 6.76 8.27
CA SER A 71 7.58 5.32 8.04
C SER A 71 6.51 4.40 8.67
N PRO A 72 5.90 4.72 9.84
CA PRO A 72 4.83 3.90 10.41
C PRO A 72 3.63 3.66 9.51
N LEU A 73 3.43 4.52 8.50
CA LEU A 73 2.31 4.48 7.57
C LEU A 73 2.53 3.55 6.36
N TYR A 74 3.74 3.05 6.13
CA TYR A 74 4.02 2.23 4.94
C TYR A 74 5.06 1.12 5.17
N GLU A 75 5.87 1.18 6.23
CA GLU A 75 6.96 0.23 6.49
C GLU A 75 6.49 -1.22 6.68
N PHE A 76 5.30 -1.44 7.23
CA PHE A 76 4.74 -2.77 7.49
C PHE A 76 3.42 -3.04 6.75
N GLY A 77 3.17 -2.28 5.69
CA GLY A 77 1.93 -2.31 4.92
C GLY A 77 1.08 -1.07 5.14
N VAL A 78 0.40 -0.67 4.07
CA VAL A 78 -0.36 0.59 4.00
C VAL A 78 -1.68 0.44 4.76
N PRO A 79 -1.97 1.29 5.75
CA PRO A 79 -3.27 1.30 6.42
C PRO A 79 -4.43 1.56 5.45
N ASN A 80 -5.50 0.79 5.57
CA ASN A 80 -6.73 0.96 4.76
C ASN A 80 -7.36 2.36 4.89
N PHE A 81 -7.09 3.11 5.96
CA PHE A 81 -7.61 4.47 6.10
C PHE A 81 -6.92 5.49 5.19
N LEU A 82 -5.70 5.20 4.71
CA LEU A 82 -4.95 6.03 3.75
C LEU A 82 -5.39 5.79 2.31
N ILE A 83 -6.01 4.65 2.02
CA ILE A 83 -6.48 4.33 0.67
C ILE A 83 -7.91 4.88 0.56
N PRO A 84 -8.16 5.95 -0.23
CA PRO A 84 -9.51 6.41 -0.53
C PRO A 84 -10.27 5.23 -1.11
N GLY A 85 -11.41 4.90 -0.50
CA GLY A 85 -12.04 3.60 -0.68
C GLY A 85 -12.21 3.25 -2.15
N LEU A 86 -12.01 1.97 -2.48
CA LEU A 86 -12.17 1.30 -3.77
C LEU A 86 -13.56 1.49 -4.42
N ASN A 87 -14.41 2.35 -3.84
CA ASN A 87 -15.77 2.65 -4.21
C ASN A 87 -15.90 3.68 -5.32
N GLN A 88 -14.87 4.48 -5.55
CA GLN A 88 -14.86 5.52 -6.56
C GLN A 88 -14.05 5.05 -7.77
N ASN A 89 -14.50 5.38 -8.99
CA ASN A 89 -13.76 5.13 -10.23
C ASN A 89 -12.60 6.14 -10.34
N VAL A 90 -11.80 6.25 -9.29
CA VAL A 90 -10.62 7.10 -9.29
C VAL A 90 -9.56 6.42 -10.15
N THR A 91 -8.98 7.18 -11.08
CA THR A 91 -8.03 6.64 -12.05
C THR A 91 -6.65 7.25 -11.95
N THR A 92 -6.50 8.31 -11.16
CA THR A 92 -5.24 9.06 -11.04
C THR A 92 -4.83 9.26 -9.58
N LEU A 93 -3.52 9.47 -9.36
CA LEU A 93 -2.98 9.76 -8.04
C LEU A 93 -3.54 11.07 -7.45
N SER A 94 -3.66 12.12 -8.27
CA SER A 94 -4.19 13.42 -7.81
C SER A 94 -5.60 13.27 -7.25
N GLU A 95 -6.48 12.56 -7.98
CA GLU A 95 -7.84 12.27 -7.52
C GLU A 95 -7.83 11.47 -6.20
N GLU A 96 -6.95 10.47 -6.05
CA GLU A 96 -6.86 9.71 -4.78
C GLU A 96 -6.37 10.60 -3.62
N ILE A 97 -5.40 11.47 -3.86
CA ILE A 97 -4.91 12.43 -2.87
C ILE A 97 -6.03 13.40 -2.48
N ASP A 98 -6.80 13.92 -3.44
CA ASP A 98 -7.91 14.84 -3.18
C ASP A 98 -9.03 14.16 -2.39
N CYS A 99 -9.40 12.93 -2.75
CA CYS A 99 -10.36 12.14 -1.99
C CYS A 99 -9.85 11.86 -0.57
N LEU A 100 -8.55 11.59 -0.42
CA LEU A 100 -7.94 11.43 0.89
C LEU A 100 -8.05 12.73 1.68
N LYS A 101 -7.63 13.89 1.14
CA LYS A 101 -7.76 15.23 1.75
C LYS A 101 -9.19 15.51 2.21
N GLN A 102 -10.18 15.27 1.36
CA GLN A 102 -11.60 15.43 1.71
C GLN A 102 -12.00 14.57 2.91
N ARG A 103 -11.56 13.32 3.00
CA ARG A 103 -11.85 12.47 4.17
C ARG A 103 -11.27 13.02 5.47
N PHE A 104 -10.13 13.71 5.40
CA PHE A 104 -9.55 14.40 6.57
C PHE A 104 -10.32 15.64 6.96
N THR A 105 -10.87 16.38 5.99
CA THR A 105 -11.74 17.54 6.26
C THR A 105 -13.11 17.09 6.81
N ASP A 106 -13.71 16.05 6.23
CA ASP A 106 -15.07 15.61 6.52
C ASP A 106 -15.20 14.76 7.79
N ARG A 107 -14.21 13.92 8.10
CA ARG A 107 -14.31 12.98 9.23
C ARG A 107 -13.85 13.54 10.57
N SER A 108 -13.52 14.83 10.65
CA SER A 108 -12.78 15.47 11.74
C SER A 108 -11.40 14.84 11.96
N THR A 109 -10.42 15.68 12.28
CA THR A 109 -9.04 15.30 12.59
C THR A 109 -8.95 14.17 13.63
N GLU A 110 -9.89 14.10 14.57
CA GLU A 110 -10.00 13.04 15.58
C GLU A 110 -10.17 11.64 15.00
N SER A 111 -10.88 11.49 13.87
CA SER A 111 -11.06 10.19 13.23
C SER A 111 -9.75 9.67 12.65
N PHE A 112 -8.89 10.55 12.15
CA PHE A 112 -7.58 10.17 11.66
C PHE A 112 -6.66 9.73 12.80
N VAL A 113 -6.59 10.52 13.87
CA VAL A 113 -5.84 10.16 15.09
C VAL A 113 -6.30 8.80 15.59
N ARG A 114 -7.62 8.57 15.66
CA ARG A 114 -8.19 7.30 16.08
C ARG A 114 -7.82 6.16 15.14
N ALA A 115 -7.91 6.36 13.82
CA ALA A 115 -7.53 5.35 12.84
C ALA A 115 -6.05 4.99 12.92
N PHE A 116 -5.18 5.99 13.15
CA PHE A 116 -3.74 5.81 13.37
C PHE A 116 -3.47 5.03 14.65
N VAL A 117 -4.07 5.42 15.78
CA VAL A 117 -3.93 4.72 17.07
C VAL A 117 -4.43 3.29 16.97
N VAL A 118 -5.60 3.06 16.37
CA VAL A 118 -6.15 1.72 16.14
C VAL A 118 -5.20 0.93 15.24
N ASN A 119 -4.67 1.50 14.16
CA ASN A 119 -3.69 0.81 13.32
C ASN A 119 -2.42 0.45 14.10
N ARG A 120 -1.82 1.39 14.84
CA ARG A 120 -0.66 1.13 15.71
C ARG A 120 -0.92 -0.02 16.69
N ASN A 121 -2.10 -0.04 17.32
CA ASN A 121 -2.45 -1.04 18.33
C ASN A 121 -2.91 -2.39 17.71
N SER A 122 -3.53 -2.37 16.53
CA SER A 122 -3.99 -3.57 15.81
C SER A 122 -2.91 -4.28 14.99
N LYS A 123 -1.73 -3.65 14.83
CA LYS A 123 -0.50 -4.30 14.34
C LYS A 123 -0.08 -5.54 15.16
N GLN A 124 -0.77 -5.85 16.27
CA GLN A 124 -0.63 -7.10 17.00
C GLN A 124 -1.23 -8.36 16.35
N GLN A 125 -1.99 -8.32 15.23
CA GLN A 125 -2.69 -9.55 14.77
C GLN A 125 -2.65 -9.96 13.29
N ALA A 126 -2.14 -9.18 12.33
CA ALA A 126 -2.30 -9.56 10.90
C ALA A 126 -1.03 -10.09 10.20
N PHE A 127 0.18 -9.75 10.63
CA PHE A 127 1.41 -10.26 10.01
C PHE A 127 2.56 -10.19 11.02
N LEU A 128 2.67 -11.20 11.89
CA LEU A 128 3.95 -11.54 12.52
C LEU A 128 4.67 -12.45 11.52
N PRO A 129 5.72 -11.98 10.80
CA PRO A 129 6.55 -12.87 10.03
C PRO A 129 7.17 -13.86 11.02
N SER A 130 7.02 -15.15 10.75
CA SER A 130 7.62 -16.22 11.54
C SER A 130 9.10 -15.93 11.82
N ASN A 131 9.43 -15.56 13.06
CA ASN A 131 10.76 -15.43 13.69
C ASN A 131 11.90 -14.66 12.98
N GLN A 132 11.87 -14.42 11.66
CA GLN A 132 12.98 -13.83 10.88
C GLN A 132 13.02 -12.30 10.89
N ARG A 133 11.94 -11.63 11.33
CA ARG A 133 11.87 -10.15 11.38
C ARG A 133 11.63 -9.57 12.76
N LYS A 134 11.57 -10.39 13.83
CA LYS A 134 11.29 -9.93 15.21
C LYS A 134 12.25 -8.82 15.67
N TRP A 135 13.51 -8.88 15.25
CA TRP A 135 14.51 -7.86 15.54
C TRP A 135 14.24 -6.50 14.85
N GLU A 136 13.67 -6.50 13.63
CA GLU A 136 13.22 -5.28 12.95
C GLU A 136 12.03 -4.65 13.71
N TRP A 137 11.16 -5.50 14.28
CA TRP A 137 10.05 -5.05 15.13
C TRP A 137 10.52 -4.44 16.45
N ASP A 138 11.56 -5.01 17.09
CA ASP A 138 12.07 -4.51 18.37
C ASP A 138 12.77 -3.14 18.22
N GLN A 139 13.30 -2.81 17.03
CA GLN A 139 13.87 -1.48 16.72
C GLN A 139 12.82 -0.44 16.30
N PHE A 140 11.63 -0.89 15.88
CA PHE A 140 10.53 -0.02 15.46
C PHE A 140 9.82 0.68 16.62
N ASP A 141 10.01 0.27 17.87
CA ASP A 141 9.29 0.88 19.00
C ASP A 141 9.94 2.19 19.50
N GLN A 142 11.21 2.46 19.15
CA GLN A 142 12.01 3.50 19.82
C GLN A 142 12.09 4.85 19.08
N SER A 143 11.87 4.91 17.77
CA SER A 143 11.96 6.16 16.99
C SER A 143 10.62 6.83 16.67
N HIS A 144 9.51 6.19 17.01
CA HIS A 144 8.19 6.48 16.44
C HIS A 144 7.18 7.08 17.42
N ASP A 145 7.57 7.31 18.66
CA ASP A 145 6.76 8.06 19.62
C ASP A 145 6.57 9.51 19.21
N ASN A 146 7.51 10.09 18.46
CA ASN A 146 7.42 11.47 17.97
C ASN A 146 6.19 11.68 17.08
N LEU A 147 5.96 10.83 16.08
CA LEU A 147 4.79 10.98 15.18
C LEU A 147 3.47 10.88 15.94
N LEU A 148 3.33 9.95 16.89
CA LEU A 148 2.09 9.82 17.66
C LEU A 148 1.90 11.01 18.59
N ASN A 149 2.96 11.44 19.28
CA ASN A 149 2.92 12.58 20.19
C ASN A 149 2.56 13.87 19.43
N ASP A 150 3.21 14.11 18.30
CA ASP A 150 2.94 15.27 17.45
C ASP A 150 1.51 15.22 16.90
N LEU A 151 1.03 14.03 16.50
CA LEU A 151 -0.35 13.85 16.05
C LEU A 151 -1.39 14.06 17.17
N LEU A 152 -1.04 13.80 18.43
CA LEU A 152 -1.92 14.09 19.57
C LEU A 152 -1.90 15.58 19.97
N ASN A 153 -0.79 16.28 19.73
CA ASN A 153 -0.59 17.67 20.11
C ASN A 153 -1.06 18.66 19.02
N ASP A 154 -0.57 18.52 17.79
CA ASP A 154 -0.96 19.31 16.63
C ASP A 154 -1.19 18.43 15.40
N PRO A 155 -2.36 17.79 15.32
CA PRO A 155 -2.66 16.92 14.19
C PRO A 155 -2.83 17.68 12.87
N LYS A 156 -3.14 18.98 12.88
CA LYS A 156 -3.29 19.75 11.64
C LYS A 156 -1.95 19.92 10.96
N GLU A 157 -0.94 20.36 11.72
CA GLU A 157 0.43 20.50 11.22
C GLU A 157 0.97 19.17 10.69
N VAL A 158 0.76 18.07 11.42
CA VAL A 158 1.21 16.74 11.01
C VAL A 158 0.54 16.29 9.71
N ILE A 159 -0.76 16.54 9.55
CA ILE A 159 -1.51 16.20 8.32
C ILE A 159 -1.05 17.07 7.14
N GLU A 160 -0.84 18.37 7.34
CA GLU A 160 -0.33 19.27 6.31
C GLU A 160 1.08 18.85 5.85
N ARG A 161 1.97 18.56 6.81
CA ARG A 161 3.30 18.03 6.54
C ARG A 161 3.24 16.70 5.78
N PHE A 162 2.29 15.83 6.13
CA PHE A 162 2.10 14.54 5.47
C PHE A 162 1.71 14.69 3.99
N PHE A 163 0.77 15.58 3.67
CA PHE A 163 0.38 15.82 2.28
C PHE A 163 1.51 16.48 1.49
N HIS A 164 2.22 17.44 2.09
CA HIS A 164 3.38 18.06 1.47
C HIS A 164 4.47 17.02 1.16
N PHE A 165 4.72 16.10 2.10
CA PHE A 165 5.63 14.98 1.91
C PHE A 165 5.24 14.11 0.71
N ILE A 166 3.97 13.71 0.60
CA ILE A 166 3.48 12.87 -0.51
C ILE A 166 3.61 13.60 -1.85
N GLU A 167 3.23 14.87 -1.91
CA GLU A 167 3.31 15.69 -3.13
C GLU A 167 4.77 15.83 -3.59
N ARG A 168 5.68 16.17 -2.67
CA ARG A 168 7.11 16.28 -2.99
C ARG A 168 7.71 14.96 -3.45
N TYR A 169 7.39 13.87 -2.76
CA TYR A 169 7.85 12.53 -3.15
C TYR A 169 7.32 12.13 -4.52
N ASN A 170 6.05 12.47 -4.78
CA ASN A 170 5.43 12.23 -6.08
C ASN A 170 6.20 12.93 -7.20
N ASP A 171 6.42 14.23 -7.05
CA ASP A 171 7.00 15.07 -8.10
C ASP A 171 8.45 14.73 -8.38
N LEU A 172 9.21 14.36 -7.34
CA LEU A 172 10.64 14.06 -7.47
C LEU A 172 10.92 12.62 -7.91
N ILE A 173 10.14 11.64 -7.42
CA ILE A 173 10.47 10.22 -7.56
C ILE A 173 9.35 9.45 -8.25
N PHE A 174 8.16 9.43 -7.66
CA PHE A 174 7.12 8.48 -8.05
C PHE A 174 6.61 8.74 -9.47
N ASN A 175 6.31 9.98 -9.83
CA ASN A 175 5.72 10.31 -11.13
C ASN A 175 6.64 9.91 -12.28
N ALA A 176 7.95 10.14 -12.15
CA ALA A 176 8.92 9.77 -13.17
C ALA A 176 8.91 8.26 -13.44
N ILE A 177 8.78 7.42 -12.41
CA ILE A 177 8.72 5.96 -12.54
C ILE A 177 7.36 5.54 -13.08
N TRP A 178 6.30 6.12 -12.55
CA TRP A 178 4.92 5.85 -12.92
C TRP A 178 4.70 6.05 -14.42
N GLU A 179 5.23 7.15 -14.97
CA GLU A 179 5.20 7.47 -16.39
C GLU A 179 6.18 6.61 -17.21
N LYS A 180 7.47 6.58 -16.84
CA LYS A 180 8.52 5.89 -17.61
C LYS A 180 8.29 4.38 -17.73
N ALA A 181 7.76 3.77 -16.68
CA ALA A 181 7.47 2.33 -16.66
C ALA A 181 6.03 2.01 -17.09
N HIS A 182 5.23 3.01 -17.49
CA HIS A 182 3.84 2.84 -17.92
C HIS A 182 3.00 2.03 -16.91
N ILE A 183 3.22 2.26 -15.60
CA ILE A 183 2.65 1.41 -14.54
C ILE A 183 1.12 1.44 -14.58
N ALA A 184 0.53 2.60 -14.84
CA ALA A 184 -0.92 2.74 -14.96
C ALA A 184 -1.50 1.80 -16.03
N ASP A 185 -0.83 1.66 -17.18
CA ASP A 185 -1.33 0.85 -18.29
C ASP A 185 -1.16 -0.65 -17.99
N ILE A 186 -0.05 -1.03 -17.36
CA ILE A 186 0.18 -2.41 -16.88
C ILE A 186 -0.93 -2.81 -15.89
N LEU A 187 -1.21 -1.95 -14.90
CA LEU A 187 -2.22 -2.23 -13.89
C LEU A 187 -3.64 -2.25 -14.47
N LYS A 188 -3.96 -1.37 -15.43
CA LYS A 188 -5.23 -1.42 -16.17
C LYS A 188 -5.39 -2.72 -16.94
N HIS A 189 -4.35 -3.15 -17.65
CA HIS A 189 -4.36 -4.42 -18.37
C HIS A 189 -4.56 -5.61 -17.43
N GLU A 190 -3.93 -5.59 -16.26
CA GLU A 190 -4.10 -6.64 -15.26
C GLU A 190 -5.52 -6.65 -14.68
N VAL A 191 -6.07 -5.47 -14.34
CA VAL A 191 -7.46 -5.33 -13.90
C VAL A 191 -8.43 -5.87 -14.96
N ASP A 192 -8.21 -5.58 -16.23
CA ASP A 192 -9.03 -6.08 -17.34
C ASP A 192 -8.92 -7.61 -17.50
N ARG A 193 -7.71 -8.16 -17.39
CA ARG A 193 -7.45 -9.61 -17.44
C ARG A 193 -8.17 -10.33 -16.31
N GLN A 194 -7.94 -9.89 -15.07
CA GLN A 194 -8.57 -10.45 -13.87
C GLN A 194 -10.10 -10.32 -13.92
N SER A 195 -10.61 -9.19 -14.39
CA SER A 195 -12.05 -8.97 -14.58
C SER A 195 -12.65 -9.90 -15.62
N LYS A 196 -11.94 -10.21 -16.72
CA LYS A 196 -12.39 -11.21 -17.71
C LYS A 196 -12.46 -12.59 -17.09
N ILE A 197 -11.41 -13.01 -16.40
CA ILE A 197 -11.32 -14.34 -15.77
C ILE A 197 -12.39 -14.53 -14.70
N LEU A 198 -12.63 -13.51 -13.88
CA LEU A 198 -13.73 -13.52 -12.92
C LEU A 198 -15.10 -13.73 -13.60
N LYS A 199 -15.35 -13.03 -14.72
CA LYS A 199 -16.61 -13.13 -15.46
C LYS A 199 -16.76 -14.50 -16.12
N THR A 200 -15.72 -15.02 -16.75
CA THR A 200 -15.77 -16.26 -17.56
C THR A 200 -15.60 -17.52 -16.72
N LEU A 201 -14.63 -17.56 -15.82
CA LEU A 201 -14.21 -18.76 -15.08
C LEU A 201 -14.62 -18.72 -13.60
N GLY A 202 -14.83 -17.53 -13.04
CA GLY A 202 -15.27 -17.34 -11.65
C GLY A 202 -14.13 -17.24 -10.63
N PHE A 203 -14.50 -17.01 -9.37
CA PHE A 203 -13.54 -16.67 -8.30
C PHE A 203 -12.47 -17.71 -8.01
N SER A 204 -12.78 -19.01 -8.14
CA SER A 204 -11.80 -20.06 -7.85
C SER A 204 -10.60 -19.96 -8.79
N GLU A 205 -10.84 -19.63 -10.06
CA GLU A 205 -9.77 -19.54 -11.06
C GLU A 205 -8.95 -18.26 -10.90
N VAL A 206 -9.59 -17.15 -10.52
CA VAL A 206 -8.89 -15.92 -10.14
C VAL A 206 -7.89 -16.18 -9.02
N ILE A 207 -8.30 -16.87 -7.95
CA ILE A 207 -7.41 -17.17 -6.82
C ILE A 207 -6.24 -18.06 -7.27
N HIS A 208 -6.54 -19.07 -8.09
CA HIS A 208 -5.53 -19.98 -8.63
C HIS A 208 -4.52 -19.24 -9.53
N GLU A 209 -4.96 -18.30 -10.37
CA GLU A 209 -4.09 -17.46 -11.21
C GLU A 209 -3.21 -16.53 -10.36
N LEU A 210 -3.78 -15.85 -9.37
CA LEU A 210 -3.04 -14.98 -8.46
C LEU A 210 -1.98 -15.72 -7.63
N ASP A 211 -2.20 -17.00 -7.32
CA ASP A 211 -1.23 -17.86 -6.66
C ASP A 211 -0.13 -18.33 -7.63
N ASN A 212 -0.45 -18.58 -8.90
CA ASN A 212 0.50 -19.03 -9.93
C ASN A 212 1.45 -17.91 -10.39
N ASP A 213 0.98 -16.66 -10.51
CA ASP A 213 1.82 -15.52 -10.89
C ASP A 213 2.88 -15.14 -9.82
N LYS A 214 2.87 -15.80 -8.65
CA LYS A 214 3.82 -15.57 -7.54
C LYS A 214 4.96 -16.58 -7.45
N ILE A 215 5.08 -17.55 -8.36
CA ILE A 215 6.19 -18.50 -8.37
C ILE A 215 6.78 -18.67 -9.77
N PHE A 216 7.80 -17.87 -10.08
CA PHE A 216 8.74 -18.16 -11.15
C PHE A 216 10.14 -18.32 -10.56
N TRP A 217 10.55 -19.58 -10.34
CA TRP A 217 11.95 -19.89 -10.12
C TRP A 217 12.64 -19.92 -11.49
N ASN A 218 13.30 -18.83 -11.85
CA ASN A 218 14.22 -18.83 -12.98
C ASN A 218 15.52 -19.49 -12.53
N GLY A 219 15.53 -20.81 -12.50
CA GLY A 219 16.70 -21.60 -12.12
C GLY A 219 16.34 -23.07 -12.03
N LYS A 220 16.86 -23.88 -12.97
CA LYS A 220 16.92 -25.33 -12.80
C LYS A 220 17.67 -25.60 -11.49
N LEU A 221 16.99 -26.09 -10.46
CA LEU A 221 17.67 -26.84 -9.40
C LEU A 221 18.06 -28.20 -9.98
N GLN A 222 19.22 -28.22 -10.63
CA GLN A 222 20.09 -29.40 -10.58
C GLN A 222 21.01 -29.19 -9.38
N VAL A 223 20.81 -29.98 -8.33
CA VAL A 223 21.76 -30.95 -7.73
C VAL A 223 20.93 -31.87 -6.84
#